data_AF-A0A9P0QIV0-F1
#
_entry.id   AF-A0A9P0QIV0-F1
#
_cell.length_a   1.000
_cell.length_b   1.000
_cell.length_c   1.000
_cell.angle_alpha   90.00
_cell.angle_beta   90.00
_cell.angle_gamma   90.00
#
_symmetry.space_group_name_H-M   'P 1'
#
loop_
_entity.id
_entity.type
_entity.pdbx_description
1 polymer ?
#
loop_
_entity_poly.entity_id
_entity_poly.type
_entity_poly.pdbx_seq_one_letter_code
_entity_poly.pdbx_strand_id
1 'polypeptide(L)'
;MTGIKVLNVSHNLITTVPRKTFPKLYELHTIDLSYNKLTDIFNSVFQTLFSLRYLNLSHNSLEMIKPSTFGAVPTLLELDMSYNNIDSIVRSAFTRLSGTRTLNLRGNRLSSLFQLPISVSHLDLSHNNFDVIPPKMWPSMNSLLSLDLSYNNLGDGFEDGSSFSSLLTLQRLNLNYNGIREPPWVALSELTSLQYLYMEVGISENSCVNRGKKCLQLKTLL
;
A
#
# COMPACT_ATOMS: atom_id res chain seq x y z
N MET A 1 -21.33 27.66 -1.06
CA MET A 1 -21.51 26.21 -0.82
C MET A 1 -20.48 25.73 0.22
N THR A 2 -20.54 26.21 1.46
CA THR A 2 -19.51 25.92 2.50
C THR A 2 -19.83 24.71 3.37
N GLY A 3 -21.04 24.15 3.28
CA GLY A 3 -21.51 23.04 4.12
C GLY A 3 -21.43 21.66 3.48
N ILE A 4 -20.79 21.51 2.31
CA ILE A 4 -20.67 20.20 1.66
C ILE A 4 -19.71 19.32 2.46
N LYS A 5 -20.19 18.14 2.84
CA LYS A 5 -19.40 17.13 3.58
C LYS A 5 -18.93 15.98 2.70
N VAL A 6 -19.69 15.65 1.66
CA VAL A 6 -19.39 14.56 0.73
C VAL A 6 -19.44 15.12 -0.67
N LEU A 7 -18.35 14.96 -1.41
CA LEU A 7 -18.28 15.25 -2.83
C LEU A 7 -18.04 13.95 -3.58
N ASN A 8 -19.09 13.44 -4.24
CA ASN A 8 -18.97 12.31 -5.15
C ASN A 8 -19.06 12.82 -6.59
N VAL A 9 -17.97 12.67 -7.31
CA VAL A 9 -17.85 12.94 -8.75
C VAL A 9 -17.24 11.73 -9.47
N SER A 10 -17.46 10.54 -8.91
CA SER A 10 -17.04 9.27 -9.50
C SER A 10 -17.76 8.99 -10.83
N HIS A 11 -17.22 8.08 -11.65
CA HIS A 11 -17.81 7.68 -12.93
C HIS A 11 -18.02 8.85 -13.91
N ASN A 12 -17.04 9.74 -13.99
CA ASN A 12 -17.06 10.88 -14.89
C ASN A 12 -15.86 10.82 -15.85
N LEU A 13 -15.65 11.90 -16.60
CA LEU A 13 -14.56 12.04 -17.56
C LEU A 13 -13.51 13.07 -17.09
N ILE A 14 -13.39 13.26 -15.77
CA ILE A 14 -12.47 14.26 -15.19
C ILE A 14 -11.04 13.80 -15.47
N THR A 15 -10.23 14.69 -16.06
CA THR A 15 -8.84 14.40 -16.42
C THR A 15 -7.82 15.03 -15.48
N THR A 16 -8.19 16.10 -14.77
CA THR A 16 -7.29 16.80 -13.86
C THR A 16 -8.03 17.37 -12.64
N VAL A 17 -7.31 17.56 -11.53
CA VAL A 17 -7.79 18.31 -10.36
C VAL A 17 -7.01 19.64 -10.26
N PRO A 18 -7.55 20.77 -10.77
CA PRO A 18 -6.84 22.05 -10.77
C PRO A 18 -6.73 22.69 -9.38
N ARG A 19 -5.80 23.64 -9.21
CA ARG A 19 -5.49 24.30 -7.92
C ARG A 19 -6.70 24.82 -7.14
N LYS A 20 -7.70 25.38 -7.84
CA LYS A 20 -8.85 26.06 -7.23
C LYS A 20 -10.10 25.18 -7.19
N THR A 21 -9.95 23.85 -7.16
CA THR A 21 -11.11 22.92 -7.18
C THR A 21 -11.92 22.95 -5.88
N PHE A 22 -11.26 23.08 -4.71
CA PHE A 22 -11.93 22.99 -3.41
C PHE A 22 -11.83 24.28 -2.56
N PRO A 23 -12.29 25.45 -3.05
CA PRO A 23 -12.18 26.68 -2.30
C PRO A 23 -13.17 26.68 -1.13
N LYS A 24 -12.64 26.84 0.09
CA LYS A 24 -13.44 27.02 1.33
C LYS A 24 -14.36 25.85 1.68
N LEU A 25 -14.04 24.64 1.22
CA LEU A 25 -14.75 23.40 1.57
C LEU A 25 -14.17 22.78 2.86
N TYR A 26 -14.14 23.56 3.93
CA TYR A 26 -13.47 23.15 5.19
C TYR A 26 -14.16 21.96 5.87
N GLU A 27 -15.47 21.83 5.67
CA GLU A 27 -16.31 20.75 6.18
C GLU A 27 -16.30 19.50 5.30
N LEU A 28 -15.48 19.45 4.24
CA LEU A 28 -15.47 18.30 3.34
C LEU A 28 -14.74 17.12 3.99
N HIS A 29 -15.48 16.02 4.19
CA HIS A 29 -15.02 14.80 4.85
C HIS A 29 -14.64 13.70 3.86
N THR A 30 -15.35 13.63 2.74
CA THR A 30 -15.25 12.53 1.77
C THR A 30 -15.17 13.12 0.37
N ILE A 31 -14.12 12.75 -0.36
CA ILE A 31 -13.99 12.99 -1.79
C ILE A 31 -13.93 11.65 -2.50
N ASP A 32 -14.85 11.44 -3.43
CA ASP A 32 -14.82 10.32 -4.36
C ASP A 32 -14.63 10.84 -5.80
N LEU A 33 -13.45 10.59 -6.33
CA LEU A 33 -12.99 10.88 -7.69
C LEU A 33 -12.72 9.57 -8.47
N SER A 34 -13.22 8.43 -7.99
CA SER A 34 -12.97 7.13 -8.60
C SER A 34 -13.60 7.00 -9.99
N TYR A 35 -13.13 6.05 -10.80
CA TYR A 35 -13.65 5.79 -12.15
C TYR A 35 -13.71 7.06 -13.02
N ASN A 36 -12.60 7.78 -13.07
CA ASN A 36 -12.41 8.96 -13.91
C ASN A 36 -11.23 8.72 -14.87
N LYS A 37 -10.72 9.79 -15.48
CA LYS A 37 -9.56 9.74 -16.39
C LYS A 37 -8.41 10.61 -15.84
N LEU A 38 -8.28 10.71 -14.52
CA LEU A 38 -7.30 11.58 -13.89
C LEU A 38 -5.89 11.14 -14.26
N THR A 39 -5.13 12.05 -14.87
CA THR A 39 -3.71 11.87 -15.17
C THR A 39 -2.83 12.82 -14.35
N ASP A 40 -3.40 13.92 -13.83
CA ASP A 40 -2.66 14.89 -13.01
C ASP A 40 -3.51 15.48 -11.88
N ILE A 41 -2.87 15.71 -10.74
CA ILE A 41 -3.45 16.34 -9.55
C ILE A 41 -2.54 17.52 -9.18
N PHE A 42 -3.13 18.70 -9.08
CA PHE A 42 -2.36 19.89 -8.70
C PHE A 42 -1.80 19.72 -7.27
N ASN A 43 -0.53 20.08 -7.09
CA ASN A 43 0.16 19.93 -5.82
C ASN A 43 -0.57 20.62 -4.67
N SER A 44 -0.70 19.92 -3.54
CA SER A 44 -1.31 20.41 -2.30
C SER A 44 -2.76 20.88 -2.44
N VAL A 45 -3.48 20.43 -3.48
CA VAL A 45 -4.87 20.84 -3.73
C VAL A 45 -5.83 20.46 -2.59
N PHE A 46 -5.48 19.45 -1.80
CA PHE A 46 -6.26 18.99 -0.65
C PHE A 46 -5.87 19.63 0.70
N GLN A 47 -4.80 20.45 0.75
CA GLN A 47 -4.21 20.92 2.01
C GLN A 47 -5.16 21.79 2.86
N THR A 48 -6.14 22.46 2.24
CA THR A 48 -7.12 23.29 2.95
C THR A 48 -8.35 22.52 3.43
N LEU A 49 -8.42 21.21 3.18
CA LEU A 49 -9.55 20.37 3.56
C LEU A 49 -9.36 19.79 4.95
N PHE A 50 -9.55 20.65 5.96
CA PHE A 50 -9.22 20.33 7.34
C PHE A 50 -10.02 19.16 7.92
N SER A 51 -11.23 18.90 7.40
CA SER A 51 -12.06 17.78 7.84
C SER A 51 -11.95 16.52 6.96
N LEU A 52 -11.07 16.49 5.95
CA LEU A 52 -10.99 15.38 4.99
C LEU A 52 -10.53 14.10 5.69
N ARG A 53 -11.33 13.04 5.59
CA ARG A 53 -11.04 11.72 6.17
C ARG A 53 -10.84 10.64 5.12
N TYR A 54 -11.56 10.71 4.01
CA TYR A 54 -11.56 9.71 2.94
C TYR A 54 -11.33 10.37 1.58
N LEU A 55 -10.34 9.87 0.85
CA LEU A 55 -10.05 10.28 -0.52
C LEU A 55 -9.92 9.04 -1.40
N ASN A 56 -10.82 8.92 -2.37
CA ASN A 56 -10.78 7.86 -3.38
C ASN A 56 -10.39 8.42 -4.75
N LEU A 57 -9.27 7.94 -5.26
CA LEU A 57 -8.68 8.21 -6.57
C LEU A 57 -8.53 6.92 -7.39
N SER A 58 -9.17 5.83 -6.96
CA SER A 58 -9.08 4.53 -7.63
C SER A 58 -9.64 4.55 -9.05
N HIS A 59 -9.23 3.59 -9.89
CA HIS A 59 -9.72 3.47 -11.27
C HIS A 59 -9.56 4.77 -12.07
N ASN A 60 -8.35 5.31 -12.08
CA ASN A 60 -7.94 6.48 -12.85
C ASN A 60 -6.73 6.14 -13.71
N SER A 61 -5.99 7.13 -14.20
CA SER A 61 -4.82 6.95 -15.07
C SER A 61 -3.60 7.69 -14.54
N LEU A 62 -3.44 7.77 -13.22
CA LEU A 62 -2.28 8.38 -12.58
C LEU A 62 -1.05 7.50 -12.83
N GLU A 63 0.05 8.11 -13.29
CA GLU A 63 1.31 7.41 -13.60
C GLU A 63 2.39 7.65 -12.54
N MET A 64 2.39 8.84 -11.92
CA MET A 64 3.41 9.22 -10.94
C MET A 64 2.80 10.04 -9.80
N ILE A 65 3.27 9.78 -8.58
CA ILE A 65 2.97 10.62 -7.42
C ILE A 65 4.15 11.56 -7.16
N LYS A 66 3.91 12.84 -7.44
CA LYS A 66 4.90 13.94 -7.31
C LYS A 66 5.10 14.33 -5.84
N PRO A 67 6.17 15.06 -5.51
CA PRO A 67 6.35 15.63 -4.18
C PRO A 67 5.16 16.54 -3.83
N SER A 68 4.61 16.37 -2.63
CA SER A 68 3.52 17.21 -2.13
C SER A 68 2.25 17.20 -3.01
N THR A 69 1.98 16.14 -3.79
CA THR A 69 0.69 15.98 -4.51
C THR A 69 -0.49 16.19 -3.55
N PHE A 70 -0.44 15.58 -2.36
CA PHE A 70 -1.50 15.72 -1.35
C PHE A 70 -1.34 16.94 -0.44
N GLY A 71 -0.11 17.42 -0.23
CA GLY A 71 0.20 18.41 0.81
C GLY A 71 0.16 17.79 2.22
N ALA A 72 0.01 18.61 3.25
CA ALA A 72 -0.27 18.11 4.59
C ALA A 72 -1.78 17.99 4.80
N VAL A 73 -2.23 16.76 4.98
CA VAL A 73 -3.63 16.44 5.30
C VAL A 73 -3.64 15.51 6.52
N PRO A 74 -3.37 16.04 7.73
CA PRO A 74 -3.21 15.21 8.93
C PRO A 74 -4.50 14.51 9.36
N THR A 75 -5.64 14.92 8.82
CA THR A 75 -6.96 14.33 9.11
C THR A 75 -7.35 13.18 8.19
N LEU A 76 -6.61 12.97 7.09
CA LEU A 76 -6.88 11.91 6.13
C LEU A 76 -6.59 10.54 6.76
N LEU A 77 -7.62 9.71 6.86
CA LEU A 77 -7.54 8.38 7.46
C LEU A 77 -7.36 7.30 6.39
N GLU A 78 -8.01 7.47 5.24
CA GLU A 78 -8.07 6.48 4.17
C GLU A 78 -7.78 7.12 2.82
N LEU A 79 -6.80 6.54 2.12
CA LEU A 79 -6.42 6.94 0.77
C LEU A 79 -6.44 5.72 -0.14
N ASP A 80 -7.33 5.75 -1.13
CA ASP A 80 -7.40 4.73 -2.17
C ASP A 80 -6.89 5.29 -3.50
N MET A 81 -5.83 4.68 -4.03
CA MET A 81 -5.27 4.95 -5.37
C MET A 81 -5.13 3.65 -6.16
N SER A 82 -5.92 2.63 -5.83
CA SER A 82 -5.88 1.35 -6.52
C SER A 82 -6.30 1.46 -7.99
N TYR A 83 -5.87 0.51 -8.81
CA TYR A 83 -6.22 0.44 -10.22
C TYR A 83 -5.91 1.75 -10.98
N ASN A 84 -4.67 2.23 -10.82
CA ASN A 84 -4.08 3.30 -11.61
C ASN A 84 -2.89 2.75 -12.41
N ASN A 85 -2.10 3.61 -13.04
CA ASN A 85 -0.90 3.23 -13.78
C ASN A 85 0.38 3.64 -13.03
N ILE A 86 0.34 3.73 -11.69
CA ILE A 86 1.42 4.33 -10.92
C ILE A 86 2.65 3.42 -10.97
N ASP A 87 3.73 3.90 -11.59
CA ASP A 87 5.02 3.19 -11.65
C ASP A 87 6.08 3.81 -10.72
N SER A 88 5.88 5.07 -10.33
CA SER A 88 6.85 5.85 -9.57
C SER A 88 6.19 6.73 -8.52
N ILE A 89 6.68 6.61 -7.29
CA ILE A 89 6.28 7.43 -6.16
C ILE A 89 7.55 8.08 -5.61
N VAL A 90 7.60 9.41 -5.63
CA VAL A 90 8.77 10.10 -5.07
C VAL A 90 8.85 9.83 -3.57
N ARG A 91 10.05 9.56 -3.05
CA ARG A 91 10.29 9.09 -1.67
C ARG A 91 9.49 9.86 -0.61
N SER A 92 9.35 11.18 -0.73
CA SER A 92 8.68 12.04 0.26
C SER A 92 7.20 12.31 -0.03
N ALA A 93 6.59 11.65 -1.01
CA ALA A 93 5.23 11.95 -1.46
C ALA A 93 4.17 11.82 -0.36
N PHE A 94 4.34 10.85 0.55
CA PHE A 94 3.35 10.54 1.60
C PHE A 94 3.78 10.96 3.02
N THR A 95 4.97 11.51 3.22
CA THR A 95 5.52 11.78 4.57
C THR A 95 4.69 12.77 5.39
N ARG A 96 3.84 13.57 4.74
CA ARG A 96 2.95 14.57 5.38
C ARG A 96 1.52 14.06 5.63
N LEU A 97 1.25 12.78 5.34
CA LEU A 97 -0.03 12.10 5.60
C LEU A 97 -0.02 11.41 6.97
N SER A 98 0.25 12.17 8.03
CA SER A 98 0.50 11.64 9.38
C SER A 98 -0.70 10.98 10.06
N GLY A 99 -1.91 11.18 9.53
CA GLY A 99 -3.14 10.55 10.03
C GLY A 99 -3.56 9.29 9.29
N THR A 100 -2.91 8.96 8.17
CA THR A 100 -3.39 7.90 7.26
C THR A 100 -3.15 6.53 7.86
N ARG A 101 -4.23 5.75 7.97
CA ARG A 101 -4.28 4.41 8.55
C ARG A 101 -4.42 3.34 7.48
N THR A 102 -5.16 3.64 6.41
CA THR A 102 -5.36 2.71 5.29
C THR A 102 -4.84 3.35 4.02
N LEU A 103 -3.90 2.67 3.38
CA LEU A 103 -3.35 3.06 2.08
C LEU A 103 -3.51 1.89 1.11
N ASN A 104 -4.30 2.12 0.06
CA ASN A 104 -4.54 1.15 -0.99
C ASN A 104 -3.86 1.58 -2.28
N LEU A 105 -2.88 0.78 -2.72
CA LEU A 105 -2.11 0.96 -3.96
C LEU A 105 -2.21 -0.29 -4.86
N ARG A 106 -3.21 -1.14 -4.61
CA ARG A 106 -3.47 -2.36 -5.37
C ARG A 106 -3.60 -2.10 -6.86
N GLY A 107 -3.09 -2.98 -7.70
CA GLY A 107 -3.35 -2.90 -9.15
C GLY A 107 -2.68 -1.70 -9.81
N ASN A 108 -1.43 -1.41 -9.43
CA ASN A 108 -0.58 -0.39 -10.04
C ASN A 108 0.62 -1.06 -10.72
N ARG A 109 1.66 -0.29 -11.07
CA ARG A 109 2.87 -0.77 -11.76
C ARG A 109 4.12 -0.59 -10.91
N LEU A 110 3.97 -0.59 -9.59
CA LEU A 110 5.06 -0.30 -8.66
C LEU A 110 6.05 -1.47 -8.64
N SER A 111 7.33 -1.16 -8.84
CA SER A 111 8.43 -2.12 -8.73
C SER A 111 9.41 -1.80 -7.59
N SER A 112 9.28 -0.64 -6.97
CA SER A 112 10.18 -0.20 -5.89
C SER A 112 9.42 0.41 -4.73
N LEU A 113 9.91 0.15 -3.52
CA LEU A 113 9.32 0.68 -2.29
C LEU A 113 9.70 2.16 -2.10
N PHE A 114 8.82 2.88 -1.42
CA PHE A 114 8.92 4.32 -1.13
C PHE A 114 8.74 4.55 0.38
N GLN A 115 8.98 5.77 0.88
CA GLN A 115 8.79 6.04 2.31
C GLN A 115 7.30 6.14 2.61
N LEU A 116 6.82 5.17 3.37
CA LEU A 116 5.45 5.10 3.84
C LEU A 116 5.24 6.00 5.07
N PRO A 117 4.02 6.53 5.28
CA PRO A 117 3.67 7.14 6.55
C PRO A 117 3.74 6.11 7.68
N ILE A 118 4.40 6.45 8.78
CA ILE A 118 4.53 5.58 9.97
C ILE A 118 3.19 5.26 10.66
N SER A 119 2.14 6.01 10.33
CA SER A 119 0.78 5.86 10.87
C SER A 119 -0.02 4.75 10.20
N VAL A 120 0.44 4.23 9.04
CA VAL A 120 -0.31 3.24 8.26
C VAL A 120 -0.45 1.93 9.05
N SER A 121 -1.67 1.44 9.15
CA SER A 121 -2.05 0.18 9.79
C SER A 121 -2.42 -0.92 8.80
N HIS A 122 -2.98 -0.53 7.64
CA HIS A 122 -3.36 -1.44 6.57
C HIS A 122 -2.77 -0.92 5.27
N LEU A 123 -1.92 -1.75 4.66
CA LEU A 123 -1.26 -1.43 3.41
C LEU A 123 -1.55 -2.54 2.39
N ASP A 124 -2.17 -2.15 1.28
CA ASP A 124 -2.38 -3.04 0.14
C ASP A 124 -1.47 -2.61 -1.02
N LEU A 125 -0.50 -3.47 -1.33
CA LEU A 125 0.42 -3.37 -2.46
C LEU A 125 0.22 -4.55 -3.43
N SER A 126 -0.90 -5.26 -3.34
CA SER A 126 -1.18 -6.41 -4.19
C SER A 126 -1.32 -6.02 -5.67
N HIS A 127 -1.11 -6.96 -6.59
CA HIS A 127 -1.18 -6.70 -8.04
C HIS A 127 -0.28 -5.53 -8.47
N ASN A 128 1.00 -5.60 -8.11
CA ASN A 128 2.04 -4.68 -8.56
C ASN A 128 3.16 -5.48 -9.23
N ASN A 129 4.33 -4.87 -9.43
CA ASN A 129 5.49 -5.47 -10.08
C ASN A 129 6.70 -5.58 -9.14
N PHE A 130 6.47 -5.74 -7.83
CA PHE A 130 7.57 -5.91 -6.88
C PHE A 130 8.29 -7.23 -7.11
N ASP A 131 9.60 -7.17 -7.31
CA ASP A 131 10.51 -8.31 -7.50
C ASP A 131 11.41 -8.54 -6.28
N VAL A 132 11.69 -7.50 -5.51
CA VAL A 132 12.48 -7.57 -4.28
C VAL A 132 11.92 -6.63 -3.21
N ILE A 133 12.03 -7.05 -1.95
CA ILE A 133 11.80 -6.19 -0.79
C ILE A 133 13.16 -5.91 -0.15
N PRO A 134 13.77 -4.75 -0.44
CA PRO A 134 15.10 -4.43 0.07
C PRO A 134 15.10 -4.33 1.60
N PRO A 135 16.23 -4.67 2.23
CA PRO A 135 16.36 -4.65 3.68
C PRO A 135 16.33 -3.22 4.21
N LYS A 136 15.85 -3.04 5.44
CA LYS A 136 15.81 -1.74 6.14
C LYS A 136 15.02 -0.65 5.41
N MET A 137 14.16 -1.01 4.45
CA MET A 137 13.38 -0.03 3.70
C MET A 137 12.13 0.42 4.47
N TRP A 138 11.53 -0.48 5.25
CA TRP A 138 10.42 -0.13 6.12
C TRP A 138 10.92 0.82 7.21
N PRO A 139 10.27 1.97 7.43
CA PRO A 139 10.52 2.73 8.65
C PRO A 139 10.12 1.86 9.86
N SER A 140 10.45 2.29 11.09
CA SER A 140 9.93 1.64 12.30
C SER A 140 8.40 1.80 12.36
N MET A 141 7.69 0.90 11.70
CA MET A 141 6.23 0.90 11.57
C MET A 141 5.61 0.22 12.78
N ASN A 142 5.42 1.00 13.84
CA ASN A 142 4.80 0.51 15.08
C ASN A 142 3.27 0.37 14.99
N SER A 143 2.67 0.68 13.83
CA SER A 143 1.22 0.67 13.64
C SER A 143 0.73 -0.32 12.59
N LEU A 144 1.65 -0.93 11.81
CA LEU A 144 1.28 -1.76 10.65
C LEU A 144 0.80 -3.13 11.11
N LEU A 145 -0.50 -3.41 10.92
CA LEU A 145 -1.15 -4.65 11.34
C LEU A 145 -1.38 -5.60 10.16
N SER A 146 -1.60 -5.06 8.96
CA SER A 146 -1.90 -5.84 7.76
C SER A 146 -1.11 -5.34 6.56
N LEU A 147 -0.45 -6.28 5.87
CA LEU A 147 0.29 -6.05 4.65
C LEU A 147 -0.14 -7.07 3.59
N ASP A 148 -0.67 -6.59 2.48
CA ASP A 148 -0.93 -7.41 1.31
C ASP A 148 0.10 -7.12 0.21
N LEU A 149 0.85 -8.14 -0.16
CA LEU A 149 1.85 -8.16 -1.23
C LEU A 149 1.52 -9.23 -2.27
N SER A 150 0.30 -9.77 -2.27
CA SER A 150 -0.10 -10.83 -3.19
C SER A 150 -0.09 -10.38 -4.65
N TYR A 151 0.05 -11.31 -5.59
CA TYR A 151 0.11 -10.99 -7.02
C TYR A 151 1.22 -9.98 -7.35
N ASN A 152 2.42 -10.23 -6.83
CA ASN A 152 3.64 -9.55 -7.23
C ASN A 152 4.60 -10.59 -7.84
N ASN A 153 5.87 -10.23 -8.03
CA ASN A 153 6.88 -11.09 -8.65
C ASN A 153 8.08 -11.33 -7.72
N LEU A 154 7.84 -11.43 -6.40
CA LEU A 154 8.90 -11.48 -5.39
C LEU A 154 9.83 -12.70 -5.52
N GLY A 155 9.33 -13.80 -6.09
CA GLY A 155 10.08 -15.04 -6.25
C GLY A 155 10.73 -15.49 -4.94
N ASP A 156 11.99 -15.91 -5.01
CA ASP A 156 12.79 -16.28 -3.83
C ASP A 156 13.68 -15.11 -3.35
N GLY A 157 13.35 -13.86 -3.72
CA GLY A 157 14.14 -12.63 -3.50
C GLY A 157 14.22 -12.12 -2.05
N PHE A 158 14.31 -13.03 -1.08
CA PHE A 158 14.37 -12.78 0.37
C PHE A 158 15.73 -13.14 0.99
N GLU A 159 16.80 -13.14 0.18
CA GLU A 159 18.10 -13.77 0.49
C GLU A 159 18.76 -13.23 1.78
N ASP A 160 18.56 -11.96 2.12
CA ASP A 160 19.16 -11.35 3.30
C ASP A 160 18.37 -11.58 4.60
N GLY A 161 17.17 -12.17 4.52
CA GLY A 161 16.32 -12.46 5.68
C GLY A 161 15.84 -11.23 6.45
N SER A 162 16.07 -10.02 5.94
CA SER A 162 15.78 -8.76 6.62
C SER A 162 14.79 -7.88 5.86
N SER A 163 14.20 -8.41 4.79
CA SER A 163 13.11 -7.79 4.02
C SER A 163 11.96 -7.28 4.89
N PHE A 164 11.58 -8.00 5.95
CA PHE A 164 10.49 -7.58 6.86
C PHE A 164 11.00 -7.13 8.24
N SER A 165 12.31 -6.91 8.36
CA SER A 165 12.87 -6.34 9.58
C SER A 165 12.20 -4.99 9.89
N SER A 166 11.86 -4.76 11.16
CA SER A 166 11.10 -3.61 11.67
C SER A 166 9.57 -3.70 11.63
N LEU A 167 8.97 -4.72 10.99
CA LEU A 167 7.51 -4.91 10.97
C LEU A 167 7.00 -5.74 12.17
N LEU A 168 7.46 -5.40 13.39
CA LEU A 168 7.24 -6.20 14.59
C LEU A 168 5.77 -6.29 15.04
N THR A 169 4.93 -5.37 14.58
CA THR A 169 3.50 -5.30 14.93
C THR A 169 2.58 -6.00 13.91
N LEU A 170 3.15 -6.51 12.82
CA LEU A 170 2.40 -7.09 11.72
C LEU A 170 1.69 -8.37 12.17
N GLN A 171 0.37 -8.43 11.96
CA GLN A 171 -0.48 -9.56 12.33
C GLN A 171 -0.92 -10.36 11.12
N ARG A 172 -1.11 -9.71 9.97
CA ARG A 172 -1.58 -10.31 8.72
C ARG A 172 -0.59 -10.02 7.60
N LEU A 173 -0.09 -11.05 6.96
CA LEU A 173 0.79 -10.96 5.80
C LEU A 173 0.26 -11.86 4.68
N ASN A 174 0.04 -11.28 3.51
CA ASN A 174 -0.35 -12.02 2.32
C ASN A 174 0.75 -11.95 1.25
N LEU A 175 1.30 -13.12 0.91
CA LEU A 175 2.35 -13.33 -0.08
C LEU A 175 1.89 -14.28 -1.21
N ASN A 176 0.59 -14.57 -1.33
CA ASN A 176 0.07 -15.43 -2.38
C ASN A 176 0.45 -14.92 -3.78
N TYR A 177 0.57 -15.84 -4.75
CA TYR A 177 0.83 -15.48 -6.15
C TYR A 177 2.08 -14.59 -6.34
N ASN A 178 3.19 -14.95 -5.69
CA ASN A 178 4.47 -14.25 -5.82
C ASN A 178 5.55 -15.06 -6.55
N GLY A 179 5.22 -16.28 -7.01
CA GLY A 179 6.22 -17.18 -7.60
C GLY A 179 7.26 -17.69 -6.60
N ILE A 180 6.96 -17.65 -5.30
CA ILE A 180 7.82 -18.16 -4.22
C ILE A 180 7.93 -19.68 -4.38
N ARG A 181 9.15 -20.22 -4.47
CA ARG A 181 9.40 -21.66 -4.57
C ARG A 181 9.75 -22.28 -3.24
N GLU A 182 10.38 -21.52 -2.35
CA GLU A 182 10.66 -21.94 -0.99
C GLU A 182 10.17 -20.88 0.00
N PRO A 183 9.51 -21.29 1.11
CA PRO A 183 9.07 -20.31 2.09
C PRO A 183 10.27 -19.56 2.70
N PRO A 184 10.28 -18.21 2.70
CA PRO A 184 11.37 -17.40 3.21
C PRO A 184 11.37 -17.32 4.75
N TRP A 185 11.61 -18.45 5.43
CA TRP A 185 11.52 -18.56 6.88
C TRP A 185 12.42 -17.59 7.65
N VAL A 186 13.57 -17.24 7.09
CA VAL A 186 14.50 -16.26 7.70
C VAL A 186 13.91 -14.86 7.67
N ALA A 187 13.30 -14.45 6.55
CA ALA A 187 12.63 -13.14 6.46
C ALA A 187 11.42 -13.03 7.38
N LEU A 188 10.77 -14.17 7.69
CA LEU A 188 9.58 -14.22 8.53
C LEU A 188 9.90 -14.38 10.03
N SER A 189 11.12 -14.77 10.42
CA SER A 189 11.44 -15.10 11.81
C SER A 189 11.36 -13.92 12.78
N GLU A 190 11.54 -12.70 12.26
CA GLU A 190 11.46 -11.46 13.04
C GLU A 190 10.02 -10.99 13.30
N LEU A 191 9.02 -11.55 12.61
CA LEU A 191 7.62 -11.15 12.69
C LEU A 191 6.92 -11.78 13.91
N THR A 192 7.29 -11.33 15.10
CA THR A 192 6.84 -11.91 16.38
C THR A 192 5.33 -11.78 16.64
N SER A 193 4.65 -10.81 16.03
CA SER A 193 3.20 -10.60 16.19
C SER A 193 2.34 -11.27 15.11
N LEU A 194 2.95 -12.01 14.17
CA LEU A 194 2.26 -12.56 13.01
C LEU A 194 1.26 -13.65 13.42
N GLN A 195 0.02 -13.50 13.01
CA GLN A 195 -1.08 -14.43 13.32
C GLN A 195 -1.63 -15.12 12.06
N TYR A 196 -1.63 -14.41 10.93
CA TYR A 196 -2.17 -14.91 9.67
C TYR A 196 -1.13 -14.71 8.56
N LEU A 197 -0.68 -15.83 7.99
CA LEU A 197 0.23 -15.86 6.85
C LEU A 197 -0.46 -16.59 5.71
N TYR A 198 -0.64 -15.90 4.59
CA TYR A 198 -1.13 -16.48 3.35
C TYR A 198 0.05 -16.59 2.38
N MET A 199 0.39 -17.80 1.95
CA MET A 199 1.47 -18.03 1.00
C MET A 199 1.16 -19.26 0.17
N GLU A 200 1.33 -19.13 -1.14
CA GLU A 200 1.37 -20.24 -2.08
C GLU A 200 2.83 -20.50 -2.45
N VAL A 201 3.24 -21.77 -2.42
CA VAL A 201 4.61 -22.17 -2.71
C VAL A 201 4.58 -23.12 -3.90
N GLY A 202 5.33 -22.79 -4.94
CA GLY A 202 5.54 -23.70 -6.06
C GLY A 202 6.30 -24.93 -5.58
N ILE A 203 5.66 -26.10 -5.57
CA ILE A 203 6.28 -27.34 -5.10
C ILE A 203 7.46 -27.68 -6.01
N SER A 204 8.68 -27.45 -5.54
CA SER A 204 9.84 -28.21 -6.03
C SER A 204 10.01 -29.42 -5.11
N GLU A 205 9.99 -30.63 -5.67
CA GLU A 205 9.92 -31.92 -4.94
C GLU A 205 11.09 -32.17 -3.96
N ASN A 206 12.10 -31.29 -3.91
CA ASN A 206 13.36 -31.52 -3.20
C ASN A 206 13.55 -30.73 -1.89
N SER A 207 12.70 -29.74 -1.54
CA SER A 207 13.01 -28.84 -0.40
C SER A 207 12.56 -29.36 0.98
N CYS A 208 11.50 -30.18 1.08
CA CYS A 208 11.04 -30.71 2.39
C CYS A 208 11.89 -31.87 2.94
N VAL A 209 12.82 -32.45 2.16
CA VAL A 209 13.64 -33.60 2.62
C VAL A 209 14.70 -33.17 3.66
N ASN A 210 15.15 -31.91 3.63
CA ASN A 210 16.29 -31.47 4.45
C ASN A 210 15.94 -30.70 5.73
N ARG A 211 14.68 -30.34 5.99
CA ARG A 211 14.30 -29.52 7.16
C ARG A 211 13.14 -30.15 7.93
N GLY A 212 13.47 -31.09 8.81
CA GLY A 212 12.54 -31.86 9.62
C GLY A 212 11.56 -31.04 10.48
N LYS A 213 10.53 -31.76 10.97
CA LYS A 213 9.44 -31.40 11.92
C LYS A 213 8.61 -30.12 11.69
N LYS A 214 9.14 -29.04 11.07
CA LYS A 214 8.37 -27.82 10.75
C LYS A 214 7.56 -27.93 9.43
N CYS A 215 7.99 -28.71 8.42
CA CYS A 215 7.16 -28.98 7.22
C CYS A 215 5.85 -29.72 7.58
N LEU A 216 5.86 -30.57 8.63
CA LEU A 216 4.75 -31.48 8.94
C LEU A 216 3.54 -30.80 9.60
N GLN A 217 3.69 -29.64 10.25
CA GLN A 217 2.53 -28.97 10.86
C GLN A 217 1.61 -28.28 9.83
N LEU A 218 2.11 -27.96 8.64
CA LEU A 218 1.36 -27.21 7.62
C LEU A 218 0.64 -28.08 6.59
N LYS A 219 0.83 -29.41 6.59
CA LYS A 219 -0.07 -30.31 5.82
C LYS A 219 -1.49 -30.34 6.39
N THR A 220 -1.73 -29.76 7.56
CA THR A 220 -2.99 -29.86 8.31
C THR A 220 -3.81 -28.56 8.34
N LEU A 221 -3.33 -27.48 7.67
CA LEU A 221 -3.99 -26.16 7.68
C LEU A 221 -4.17 -25.56 6.27
N LEU A 222 -4.00 -26.36 5.22
CA LEU A 222 -4.52 -26.07 3.87
C LEU A 222 -5.87 -26.76 3.69
#